data_AF-D2D968-F1
#
_entry.id   AF-D2D968-F1
#
_cell.length_a   1.000
_cell.length_b   1.000
_cell.length_c   1.000
_cell.angle_alpha   90.00
_cell.angle_beta   90.00
_cell.angle_gamma   90.00
#
_symmetry.space_group_name_H-M   'P 1'
#
loop_
_entity.id
_entity.type
_entity.pdbx_description
1 polymer ?
#
loop_
_entity_poly.entity_id
_entity_poly.type
_entity_poly.pdbx_seq_one_letter_code
_entity_poly.pdbx_strand_id
1 'polypeptide(L)'
;REGLPLRKSEQAFYLEWAVHSFRITNCGVKDTTQIHTHMCYSHFNDIIHSIIDMDADVITIENSRSDEKLLSVFREGVKYGAGIGPGVYDIHSPRIPSTEE
;
A
#
# COMPACT_ATOMS: atom_id res chain seq x y z
N ARG A 1 1.24 8.90 4.63
CA ARG A 1 0.02 9.28 5.38
C ARG A 1 0.32 10.36 6.41
N GLU A 2 1.43 10.29 7.13
CA GLU A 2 1.76 11.24 8.21
C GLU A 2 1.77 12.72 7.80
N GLY A 3 2.12 13.03 6.54
CA GLY A 3 2.10 14.39 6.01
C GLY A 3 0.76 14.86 5.42
N LEU A 4 -0.30 14.05 5.52
CA LEU A 4 -1.60 14.34 4.92
C LEU A 4 -2.20 15.60 5.57
N PRO A 5 -2.53 16.65 4.80
CA PRO A 5 -3.12 17.86 5.35
C PRO A 5 -4.43 17.59 6.11
N LEU A 6 -4.63 18.33 7.20
CA LEU A 6 -5.87 18.24 7.99
C LEU A 6 -7.09 18.71 7.19
N ARG A 7 -6.91 19.69 6.28
CA ARG A 7 -7.98 20.14 5.40
C ARG A 7 -8.17 19.15 4.26
N LYS A 8 -9.35 18.54 4.18
CA LYS A 8 -9.71 17.60 3.10
C LYS A 8 -9.47 18.17 1.70
N SER A 9 -9.71 19.47 1.51
CA SER A 9 -9.49 20.16 0.22
C SER A 9 -8.02 20.21 -0.22
N GLU A 10 -7.08 20.08 0.71
CA GLU A 10 -5.63 20.13 0.42
C GLU A 10 -5.01 18.73 0.23
N GLN A 11 -5.75 17.66 0.56
CA GLN A 11 -5.25 16.29 0.54
C GLN A 11 -4.91 15.79 -0.86
N ALA A 12 -5.73 16.14 -1.86
CA ALA A 12 -5.50 15.71 -3.25
C ALA A 12 -4.15 16.21 -3.78
N PHE A 13 -3.85 17.51 -3.57
CA PHE A 13 -2.57 18.10 -3.97
C PHE A 13 -1.39 17.43 -3.27
N TYR A 14 -1.53 17.12 -1.97
CA TYR A 14 -0.51 16.39 -1.23
C TYR A 14 -0.23 15.01 -1.81
N LEU A 15 -1.28 14.22 -2.04
CA LEU A 15 -1.17 12.86 -2.55
C LEU A 15 -0.56 12.84 -3.95
N GLU A 16 -0.92 13.80 -4.81
CA GLU A 16 -0.38 13.93 -6.16
C GLU A 16 1.15 14.05 -6.15
N TRP A 17 1.71 15.02 -5.42
CA TRP A 17 3.16 15.19 -5.41
C TRP A 17 3.88 14.07 -4.65
N ALA A 18 3.25 13.50 -3.61
CA ALA A 18 3.83 12.39 -2.85
C ALA A 18 3.99 11.14 -3.73
N VAL A 19 2.93 10.79 -4.48
CA VAL A 19 2.96 9.69 -5.45
C VAL A 19 3.92 9.97 -6.60
N HIS A 20 3.93 11.20 -7.13
CA HIS A 20 4.89 11.57 -8.17
C HIS A 20 6.34 11.42 -7.69
N SER A 21 6.63 11.83 -6.46
CA SER A 21 7.96 11.68 -5.86
C SER A 21 8.38 10.21 -5.77
N PHE A 22 7.45 9.30 -5.45
CA PHE A 22 7.71 7.86 -5.48
C PHE A 22 8.10 7.38 -6.88
N ARG A 23 7.34 7.75 -7.93
CA ARG A 23 7.64 7.33 -9.31
C ARG A 23 8.99 7.84 -9.81
N ILE A 24 9.41 9.05 -9.42
CA ILE A 24 10.73 9.59 -9.77
C ILE A 24 11.86 8.65 -9.29
N THR A 25 11.68 7.92 -8.19
CA THR A 25 12.73 7.02 -7.66
C THR A 25 13.07 5.85 -8.58
N ASN A 26 12.15 5.46 -9.47
CA ASN A 26 12.26 4.22 -10.25
C ASN A 26 11.80 4.35 -11.71
N CYS A 27 11.35 5.51 -12.18
CA CYS A 27 10.84 5.69 -13.55
C CYS A 27 11.83 5.35 -14.68
N GLY A 28 13.12 5.23 -14.39
CA GLY A 28 14.17 4.87 -15.34
C GLY A 28 14.68 3.42 -15.24
N VAL A 29 14.04 2.56 -14.44
CA VAL A 29 14.43 1.15 -14.35
C VAL A 29 14.01 0.37 -15.61
N LYS A 30 14.62 -0.80 -15.80
CA LYS A 30 14.25 -1.71 -16.89
C LYS A 30 13.00 -2.50 -16.50
N ASP A 31 12.21 -2.91 -17.48
CA ASP A 31 11.00 -3.74 -17.29
C ASP A 31 11.29 -5.08 -16.59
N THR A 32 12.52 -5.58 -16.66
CA THR A 32 12.95 -6.81 -15.97
C THR A 32 13.25 -6.59 -14.48
N THR A 33 13.31 -5.35 -14.02
CA THR A 33 13.59 -4.98 -12.64
C THR A 33 12.26 -4.78 -11.90
N GLN A 34 11.96 -5.66 -10.95
CA GLN A 34 10.73 -5.58 -10.17
C GLN A 34 10.87 -4.60 -9.00
N ILE A 35 9.91 -3.69 -8.86
CA ILE A 35 9.84 -2.67 -7.81
C ILE A 35 8.84 -3.09 -6.75
N HIS A 36 9.33 -3.15 -5.51
CA HIS A 36 8.52 -3.40 -4.32
C HIS A 36 8.38 -2.13 -3.50
N THR A 37 7.20 -1.90 -2.92
CA THR A 37 7.00 -0.86 -1.92
C THR A 37 6.27 -1.40 -0.70
N HIS A 38 6.63 -0.89 0.47
CA HIS A 38 6.04 -1.28 1.75
C HIS A 38 5.31 -0.10 2.36
N MET A 39 4.08 -0.34 2.83
CA MET A 39 3.27 0.66 3.52
C MET A 39 2.81 0.12 4.86
N CYS A 40 3.29 0.73 5.95
CA CYS A 40 2.97 0.41 7.34
C CYS A 40 1.55 0.84 7.75
N TYR A 41 0.53 0.49 6.96
CA TYR A 41 -0.87 0.84 7.18
C TYR A 41 -1.75 -0.37 6.85
N SER A 42 -2.93 -0.43 7.45
CA SER A 42 -3.94 -1.48 7.19
C SER A 42 -5.26 -0.96 6.62
N HIS A 43 -5.45 0.37 6.60
CA HIS A 43 -6.68 1.01 6.11
C HIS A 43 -6.41 1.91 4.90
N PHE A 44 -6.95 1.50 3.76
CA PHE A 44 -6.60 2.08 2.45
C PHE A 44 -7.78 2.67 1.67
N ASN A 45 -9.02 2.55 2.15
CA ASN A 45 -10.23 2.95 1.41
C ASN A 45 -10.14 4.39 0.87
N ASP A 46 -9.58 5.30 1.67
CA ASP A 46 -9.51 6.72 1.32
C ASP A 46 -8.32 7.08 0.41
N ILE A 47 -7.36 6.17 0.19
CA ILE A 47 -6.12 6.42 -0.56
C ILE A 47 -5.82 5.36 -1.62
N ILE A 48 -6.76 4.46 -1.91
CA ILE A 48 -6.56 3.32 -2.82
C ILE A 48 -6.12 3.77 -4.23
N HIS A 49 -6.70 4.86 -4.73
CA HIS A 49 -6.32 5.42 -6.02
C HIS A 49 -4.88 5.92 -6.03
N SER A 50 -4.44 6.59 -4.95
CA SER A 50 -3.05 7.03 -4.83
C SER A 50 -2.07 5.85 -4.79
N ILE A 51 -2.45 4.72 -4.20
CA ILE A 51 -1.63 3.49 -4.20
C ILE A 51 -1.50 2.89 -5.60
N ILE A 52 -2.58 2.96 -6.40
CA ILE A 52 -2.54 2.53 -7.80
C ILE A 52 -1.65 3.45 -8.61
N ASP A 53 -1.79 4.76 -8.42
CA ASP A 53 -1.00 5.77 -9.13
C ASP A 53 0.51 5.72 -8.80
N MET A 54 0.90 5.02 -7.72
CA MET A 54 2.30 4.74 -7.42
C MET A 54 2.94 3.80 -8.44
N ASP A 55 2.16 2.95 -9.11
CA ASP A 55 2.62 2.06 -10.18
C ASP A 55 3.78 1.13 -9.76
N ALA A 56 3.65 0.55 -8.56
CA ALA A 56 4.59 -0.47 -8.09
C ALA A 56 4.18 -1.86 -8.62
N ASP A 57 5.17 -2.70 -8.96
CA ASP A 57 4.92 -4.07 -9.39
C ASP A 57 4.34 -4.93 -8.27
N VAL A 58 4.82 -4.72 -7.03
CA VAL A 58 4.35 -5.42 -5.84
C VAL A 58 4.25 -4.46 -4.66
N ILE A 59 3.12 -4.47 -3.98
CA ILE A 59 2.95 -3.78 -2.69
C ILE A 59 2.92 -4.77 -1.55
N THR A 60 3.53 -4.40 -0.42
CA THR A 60 3.37 -5.12 0.85
C THR A 60 2.74 -4.20 1.88
N ILE A 61 1.74 -4.71 2.60
CA ILE A 61 0.93 -3.93 3.54
C ILE A 61 0.81 -4.65 4.88
N GLU A 62 0.62 -3.90 5.95
CA GLU A 62 0.33 -4.49 7.26
C GLU A 62 -1.11 -5.02 7.30
N ASN A 63 -1.29 -6.31 7.61
CA ASN A 63 -2.61 -6.93 7.65
C ASN A 63 -2.80 -7.95 8.79
N SER A 64 -1.75 -8.35 9.51
CA SER A 64 -1.79 -9.48 10.45
C SER A 64 -2.74 -9.29 11.64
N ARG A 65 -3.14 -8.05 11.93
CA ARG A 65 -4.13 -7.71 12.96
C ARG A 65 -5.46 -7.21 12.40
N SER A 66 -5.68 -7.31 11.09
CA SER A 66 -6.81 -6.70 10.38
C SER A 66 -7.67 -7.75 9.68
N ASP A 67 -8.98 -7.53 9.64
CA ASP A 67 -9.91 -8.43 8.95
C ASP A 67 -9.56 -8.52 7.46
N GLU A 68 -9.50 -9.73 6.92
CA GLU A 68 -9.27 -9.98 5.48
C GLU A 68 -10.26 -9.25 4.56
N LYS A 69 -11.40 -8.80 5.09
CA LYS A 69 -12.36 -7.95 4.38
C LYS A 69 -11.75 -6.67 3.82
N LEU A 70 -10.67 -6.14 4.42
CA LEU A 70 -9.96 -4.97 3.89
C LEU A 70 -9.32 -5.23 2.51
N LEU A 71 -9.08 -6.49 2.16
CA LEU A 71 -8.57 -6.88 0.84
C LEU A 71 -9.65 -6.83 -0.25
N SER A 72 -10.95 -6.79 0.11
CA SER A 72 -12.03 -6.68 -0.87
C SER A 72 -11.96 -5.34 -1.62
N VAL A 73 -11.36 -4.31 -1.02
CA VAL A 73 -11.16 -2.98 -1.63
C VAL A 73 -10.32 -3.07 -2.91
N PHE A 74 -9.34 -3.97 -2.94
CA PHE A 74 -8.47 -4.23 -4.10
C PHE A 74 -9.12 -5.11 -5.18
N ARG A 75 -10.34 -5.62 -4.95
CA ARG A 75 -11.08 -6.49 -5.88
C ARG A 75 -12.44 -5.94 -6.32
N GLU A 76 -13.23 -5.43 -5.38
CA GLU A 76 -14.61 -4.97 -5.58
C GLU A 76 -14.69 -3.48 -5.93
N GLY A 77 -13.79 -2.67 -5.36
CA GLY A 77 -13.77 -1.20 -5.57
C GLY A 77 -12.88 -0.75 -6.72
N VAL A 78 -11.74 -1.43 -6.91
CA VAL A 78 -10.77 -1.12 -7.97
C VAL A 78 -10.04 -2.39 -8.40
N LYS A 79 -9.79 -2.58 -9.70
CA LYS A 79 -9.03 -3.74 -10.20
C LYS A 79 -7.53 -3.50 -10.02
N TYR A 80 -6.98 -3.85 -8.87
CA TYR A 80 -5.55 -3.79 -8.61
C TYR A 80 -4.85 -4.92 -9.38
N GLY A 81 -4.26 -4.59 -10.53
CA GLY A 81 -3.68 -5.56 -11.47
C GLY A 81 -2.23 -5.99 -11.17
N ALA A 82 -1.69 -5.57 -10.02
CA ALA A 82 -0.31 -5.78 -9.62
C ALA A 82 -0.19 -6.74 -8.43
N GLY A 83 1.03 -7.10 -8.05
CA GLY A 83 1.29 -7.99 -6.92
C GLY A 83 0.92 -7.35 -5.58
N ILE A 84 0.39 -8.15 -4.66
CA ILE A 84 0.02 -7.74 -3.31
C ILE A 84 0.48 -8.78 -2.29
N GLY A 85 1.13 -8.33 -1.22
CA GLY A 85 1.57 -9.13 -0.09
C GLY A 85 1.03 -8.59 1.23
N PRO A 86 -0.16 -9.01 1.67
CA PRO A 86 -0.68 -8.70 2.99
C PRO A 86 0.16 -9.40 4.06
N GLY A 87 0.59 -8.67 5.09
CA GLY A 87 1.39 -9.24 6.19
C GLY A 87 0.60 -10.27 6.99
N VAL A 88 1.21 -11.43 7.22
CA VAL A 88 0.61 -12.56 7.98
C VAL A 88 1.20 -12.71 9.38
N TYR A 89 2.30 -12.03 9.68
CA TYR A 89 2.93 -12.04 11.00
C TYR A 89 3.04 -10.62 11.55
N ASP A 90 2.57 -10.44 12.78
CA ASP A 90 2.71 -9.19 13.53
C ASP A 90 4.07 -9.09 14.23
N ILE A 91 4.97 -8.32 13.62
CA ILE A 91 6.32 -8.07 14.13
C ILE A 91 6.37 -7.20 15.40
N HIS A 92 5.25 -6.59 15.79
CA HIS A 92 5.16 -5.81 17.02
C HIS A 92 4.86 -6.66 18.26
N SER A 93 4.63 -7.97 18.07
CA SER A 93 4.41 -8.93 19.14
C SER A 93 5.66 -9.78 19.37
N PRO A 94 6.06 -10.03 20.63
CA PRO A 94 7.12 -10.98 20.94
C PRO A 94 6.69 -12.45 20.76
N ARG A 95 5.39 -12.71 20.52
CA ARG A 95 4.86 -14.06 20.31
C ARG A 95 5.24 -14.57 18.92
N ILE A 96 5.64 -15.83 18.85
CA ILE A 96 5.82 -16.55 17.58
C ILE A 96 4.47 -17.19 17.18
N PRO A 97 3.91 -16.88 15.99
CA PRO A 97 2.69 -17.53 15.50
C PRO A 97 2.95 -19.01 15.17
N SER A 98 1.90 -19.83 15.24
CA SER A 98 1.95 -21.21 14.76
C SER A 98 1.90 -21.27 13.23
N THR A 99 2.18 -22.43 12.64
CA THR A 99 2.03 -22.60 11.18
C THR A 99 0.56 -22.65 10.75
N GLU A 100 -0.33 -23.05 11.65
CA GLU A 100 -1.77 -23.16 11.43
C GLU A 100 -2.55 -21.86 11.59
N GLU A 101 -1.91 -20.82 12.14
CA GLU A 101 -2.48 -19.48 12.26
C GLU A 101 -2.30 -18.71 10.95
#